data_AF-Q4TG40-F1
#
_entry.id   AF-Q4TG40-F1
#
_cell.length_a   1.000
_cell.length_b   1.000
_cell.length_c   1.000
_cell.angle_alpha   90.00
_cell.angle_beta   90.00
_cell.angle_gamma   90.00
#
_symmetry.space_group_name_H-M   'P 1'
#
loop_
_entity.id
_entity.type
_entity.pdbx_description
1 polymer ?
#
loop_
_entity_poly.entity_id
_entity_poly.type
_entity_poly.pdbx_seq_one_letter_code
_entity_poly.pdbx_strand_id
1 'polypeptide(L)' 'SEEAKSSTWLHPVTGEAVVTGHRKTPDLPTGWEEGYTFEGARCFI' A
#
# COMPACT_ATOMS: atom_id res chain seq x y z
N SER A 1 9.35 -28.43 -3.93
CA SER A 1 8.19 -27.70 -4.49
C SER A 1 8.38 -26.24 -4.16
N GLU A 2 8.15 -25.35 -5.13
CA GLU A 2 8.12 -23.91 -4.89
C GLU A 2 6.81 -23.57 -4.15
N GLU A 3 6.67 -24.04 -2.91
CA GLU A 3 5.62 -23.60 -2.01
C GLU A 3 5.92 -22.13 -1.65
N ALA A 4 5.30 -21.26 -2.45
CA ALA A 4 5.18 -19.81 -2.36
C ALA A 4 5.94 -19.10 -1.24
N LYS A 5 7.16 -18.62 -1.54
CA LYS A 5 7.75 -17.48 -0.81
C LYS A 5 7.14 -16.16 -1.32
N SER A 6 5.85 -15.93 -1.07
CA SER A 6 5.22 -14.63 -1.35
C SER A 6 5.28 -13.74 -0.12
N SER A 7 5.68 -12.48 -0.30
CA SER A 7 5.46 -11.43 0.69
C SER A 7 4.18 -10.65 0.35
N THR A 8 3.53 -10.11 1.37
CA THR A 8 2.35 -9.25 1.22
C THR A 8 2.45 -8.06 2.17
N TRP A 9 1.81 -6.95 1.79
CA TRP A 9 1.65 -5.76 2.63
C TRP A 9 0.41 -5.82 3.53
N LEU A 10 -0.28 -6.95 3.54
CA LEU A 10 -1.39 -7.19 4.44
C LEU A 10 -0.87 -7.71 5.78
N HIS A 11 -1.34 -7.12 6.87
CA HIS A 11 -1.06 -7.63 8.20
C HIS A 11 -1.64 -9.05 8.35
N PRO A 12 -0.86 -10.05 8.80
CA PRO A 12 -1.26 -11.46 8.71
C PRO A 12 -2.44 -11.85 9.61
N VAL A 13 -2.79 -11.01 10.58
CA VAL A 13 -3.91 -11.28 11.50
C VAL A 13 -5.17 -10.54 11.10
N THR A 14 -5.06 -9.27 10.69
CA THR A 14 -6.23 -8.41 10.41
C THR A 14 -6.58 -8.37 8.93
N GLY A 15 -5.64 -8.70 8.04
CA GLY A 15 -5.80 -8.57 6.60
C GLY A 15 -5.79 -7.12 6.11
N GLU A 16 -5.55 -6.16 6.99
CA GLU A 16 -5.49 -4.74 6.63
C GLU A 16 -4.16 -4.40 5.96
N ALA A 17 -4.19 -3.47 5.00
CA ALA A 17 -2.99 -2.93 4.38
C ALA A 17 -2.17 -2.13 5.39
N VAL A 18 -0.87 -2.41 5.45
CA VAL A 18 0.09 -1.67 6.29
C VAL A 18 0.25 -0.26 5.74
N VAL A 19 0.23 0.73 6.64
CA VAL A 19 0.35 2.15 6.28
C VAL A 19 1.79 2.49 5.91
N THR A 20 1.97 3.15 4.77
CA THR A 20 3.31 3.47 4.24
C THR A 20 3.79 4.88 4.63
N GLY A 21 2.90 5.68 5.22
CA GLY A 21 3.19 7.06 5.64
C GLY A 21 2.88 8.10 4.56
N HIS A 22 2.32 7.66 3.44
CA HIS A 22 1.80 8.51 2.38
C HIS A 22 0.39 9.00 2.73
N ARG A 23 -0.16 9.90 1.90
CA ARG A 23 -1.38 10.62 2.26
C ARG A 23 -2.60 9.73 2.01
N LYS A 24 -3.43 9.55 3.04
CA LYS A 24 -4.78 9.02 2.89
C LYS A 24 -5.73 10.18 2.62
N THR A 25 -6.50 10.09 1.53
CA THR A 25 -7.50 11.10 1.19
C THR A 25 -8.88 10.45 1.11
N PRO A 26 -9.97 11.18 1.44
CA PRO A 26 -11.32 10.59 1.51
C PRO A 26 -11.86 10.09 0.17
N ASP A 27 -11.27 10.52 -0.94
CA ASP A 27 -11.62 10.18 -2.31
C ASP A 27 -10.94 8.89 -2.82
N LEU A 28 -10.02 8.30 -2.05
CA LEU A 28 -9.37 7.03 -2.40
C LEU A 28 -10.08 5.81 -1.80
N PRO A 29 -10.02 4.64 -2.46
CA PRO A 29 -10.53 3.40 -1.88
C PRO A 29 -9.80 3.03 -0.59
N THR A 30 -10.47 2.28 0.29
CA THR A 30 -9.89 1.84 1.56
C THR A 30 -8.57 1.09 1.35
N GLY A 31 -7.52 1.55 2.02
CA GLY A 31 -6.17 0.95 1.95
C GLY A 31 -5.22 1.65 0.98
N TRP A 32 -5.72 2.53 0.10
CA TRP A 32 -4.87 3.27 -0.84
C TRP A 32 -4.25 4.52 -0.22
N GLU A 33 -3.04 4.84 -0.67
CA GLU A 33 -2.33 6.07 -0.31
C GLU A 33 -1.85 6.84 -1.55
N GLU A 34 -1.97 8.17 -1.51
CA GLU A 34 -1.41 9.08 -2.52
C GLU A 34 0.04 9.44 -2.14
N GLY A 35 0.96 9.17 -3.07
CA GLY A 35 2.38 9.50 -2.97
C GLY A 35 2.86 10.38 -4.11
N TYR A 36 4.11 10.84 -4.00
CA TYR A 36 4.80 11.55 -5.07
C TYR A 36 6.19 10.96 -5.26
N THR A 37 6.58 10.75 -6.51
CA THR A 37 7.96 10.36 -6.84
C THR A 37 8.91 11.54 -6.60
N PHE A 38 10.21 11.28 -6.67
CA PHE A 38 11.22 12.33 -6.54
C PHE A 38 11.09 13.42 -7.61
N GLU A 39 10.63 13.04 -8.81
CA GLU A 39 10.35 13.94 -9.94
C GLU A 39 9.03 14.72 -9.78
N GLY A 40 8.29 14.50 -8.68
CA GLY A 40 7.01 15.15 -8.41
C GLY A 40 5.81 14.54 -9.13
N ALA A 41 5.97 13.36 -9.75
CA ALA A 41 4.84 12.66 -10.37
C ALA A 41 3.96 12.02 -9.29
N ARG A 42 2.64 12.17 -9.42
CA ARG A 42 1.69 11.52 -8.50
C ARG A 42 1.67 10.01 -8.72
N CYS A 43 1.77 9.26 -7.62
CA CYS A 43 1.61 7.81 -7.60
C CYS A 43 0.56 7.38 -6.57
N PHE A 44 0.10 6.15 -6.72
CA PHE A 44 -0.87 5.53 -5.83
C PHE A 44 -0.30 4.18 -5.37
N ILE A 45 -0.48 3.92 -4.07
CA ILE A 45 0.03 2.74 -3.36
C ILE A 45 -1.17 1.91 -2.93
#